data_AF-A0A7Y5IUM0-F1
#
_entry.id   AF-A0A7Y5IUM0-F1
#
_cell.length_a   1.000
_cell.length_b   1.000
_cell.length_c   1.000
_cell.angle_alpha   90.00
_cell.angle_beta   90.00
_cell.angle_gamma   90.00
#
_symmetry.space_group_name_H-M   'P 1'
#
loop_
_entity.id
_entity.type
_entity.pdbx_description
1 polymer ?
#
loop_
_entity_poly.entity_id
_entity_poly.type
_entity_poly.pdbx_seq_one_letter_code
_entity_poly.pdbx_strand_id
1 'polypeptide(L)'
;MILVTVIWVLLMLTVIAWTYARQCQMELRMTGFQTNSTKAYYIARAGVARAISFLREDKLKDQGVLGEEDLIEIDDKDENWVYDHPAEAWGYNPEAYGIDPEDDEEDWGAYLEDRKKDAQGKLLVRVEDLSGRLNLNGATRIQIQRLLEVCGVEEDYAKALSAAIVDYIDVDEDPTIVDDVRLDGWEFGDQATEDTYYNPHQSPEEIEVSGPSLVMKNEPMSAVEELLLVPGMKDFIYYGEDENRDGELDDNENDGDESPPYDNADGELQLGLRDFVSVQSGLSTERIGRPNLNSAPFEVIQALLWGEEESEDNAADIAEKIVKYRDGGDRYLGSDDDKRFRTLPHTDENSDGIDAVGLDSVEADRAAQAFGVASDYFQILSTGIVNDVKKTLKVSVLRSFIEQVDLNEGGPDRRSRFSRDEEPEEQVQILTINYEEEG
;
A
#
# COMPACT_ATOMS: atom_id res chain seq x y z
N MET A 1 41.29 63.27 -19.61
CA MET A 1 40.00 63.46 -18.91
C MET A 1 38.87 62.77 -19.66
N ILE A 2 38.51 63.18 -20.89
CA ILE A 2 37.41 62.60 -21.67
C ILE A 2 37.57 61.08 -21.95
N LEU A 3 38.78 60.63 -22.29
CA LEU A 3 39.03 59.22 -22.59
C LEU A 3 38.84 58.32 -21.35
N VAL A 4 39.28 58.81 -20.18
CA VAL A 4 39.14 58.07 -18.91
C VAL A 4 37.67 57.97 -18.50
N THR A 5 36.89 59.05 -18.66
CA THR A 5 35.45 59.02 -18.38
C THR A 5 34.70 58.08 -19.32
N VAL A 6 35.06 58.02 -20.60
CA VAL A 6 34.43 57.11 -21.56
C VAL A 6 34.71 55.64 -21.21
N ILE A 7 35.95 55.31 -20.82
CA ILE A 7 36.31 53.96 -20.40
C ILE A 7 35.52 53.53 -19.15
N TRP A 8 35.38 54.40 -18.15
CA TRP A 8 34.60 54.09 -16.96
C TRP A 8 33.11 53.87 -17.25
N VAL A 9 32.53 54.69 -18.13
CA VAL A 9 31.14 54.52 -18.56
C VAL A 9 30.97 53.20 -19.32
N LEU A 10 31.89 52.85 -20.22
CA LEU A 10 31.87 51.57 -20.92
C LEU A 10 32.01 50.39 -19.96
N LEU A 11 32.91 50.48 -18.97
CA LEU A 11 33.09 49.44 -17.97
C LEU A 11 31.81 49.23 -17.16
N MET A 12 31.17 50.31 -16.68
CA MET A 12 29.88 50.21 -16.00
C MET A 12 28.80 49.60 -16.90
N LEU A 13 28.70 50.03 -18.17
CA LEU A 13 27.75 49.46 -19.12
C LEU A 13 27.99 47.97 -19.36
N THR A 14 29.24 47.52 -19.46
CA THR A 14 29.56 46.10 -19.62
C THR A 14 29.18 45.27 -18.41
N VAL A 15 29.38 45.77 -17.19
CA VAL A 15 28.98 45.09 -15.95
C VAL A 15 27.46 44.98 -15.86
N ILE A 16 26.73 46.05 -16.19
CA ILE A 16 25.26 46.05 -16.20
C ILE A 16 24.74 45.06 -17.25
N ALA A 17 25.26 45.12 -18.48
CA ALA A 17 24.87 44.22 -19.56
C ALA A 17 25.15 42.74 -19.20
N TRP A 18 26.29 42.46 -18.57
CA TRP A 18 26.64 41.10 -18.14
C TRP A 18 25.74 40.60 -17.01
N THR A 19 25.41 41.46 -16.04
CA THR A 19 24.50 41.12 -14.93
C THR A 19 23.11 40.81 -15.47
N TYR A 20 22.59 41.65 -16.38
CA TYR A 20 21.29 41.42 -17.01
C TYR A 20 21.28 40.15 -17.86
N ALA A 21 22.35 39.87 -18.62
CA ALA A 21 22.45 38.62 -19.38
C ALA A 21 22.43 37.38 -18.47
N ARG A 22 23.12 37.42 -17.32
CA ARG A 22 23.06 36.33 -16.33
C ARG A 22 21.68 36.19 -15.72
N GLN A 23 21.02 37.30 -15.40
CA GLN A 23 19.65 37.27 -14.87
C GLN A 23 18.69 36.63 -15.88
N CYS A 24 18.72 37.04 -17.15
CA CYS A 24 17.90 36.42 -18.19
C CYS A 24 18.21 34.93 -18.38
N GLN A 25 19.48 34.52 -18.30
CA GLN A 25 19.84 33.09 -18.36
C GLN A 25 19.27 32.29 -17.19
N MET A 26 19.27 32.85 -15.98
CA MET A 26 18.66 32.22 -14.81
C MET A 26 17.13 32.14 -14.95
N GLU A 27 16.48 33.22 -15.36
CA GLU A 27 15.02 33.26 -15.59
C GLU A 27 14.58 32.26 -16.67
N LEU A 28 15.34 32.12 -17.75
CA LEU A 28 15.09 31.11 -18.78
C LEU A 28 15.22 29.68 -18.23
N ARG A 29 16.23 29.41 -17.40
CA ARG A 29 16.40 28.09 -16.76
C ARG A 29 15.28 27.78 -15.78
N MET A 30 14.88 28.75 -14.94
CA MET A 30 13.76 28.59 -14.01
C MET A 30 12.46 28.34 -14.78
N THR A 31 12.20 29.09 -15.85
CA THR A 31 11.01 28.91 -16.69
C THR A 31 11.00 27.54 -17.36
N GLY A 32 12.17 27.08 -17.86
CA GLY A 32 12.34 25.75 -18.42
C GLY A 32 12.06 24.65 -17.39
N PHE A 33 12.61 24.77 -16.19
CA PHE A 33 12.36 23.84 -15.08
C PHE A 33 10.88 23.80 -14.69
N GLN A 34 10.23 24.96 -14.51
CA GLN A 34 8.80 25.03 -14.20
C GLN A 34 7.93 24.40 -15.30
N THR A 35 8.30 24.61 -16.56
CA THR A 35 7.61 23.98 -17.71
C THR A 35 7.77 22.45 -17.69
N ASN A 36 8.98 21.96 -17.43
CA ASN A 36 9.26 20.53 -17.37
C ASN A 36 8.57 19.88 -16.16
N SER A 37 8.61 20.53 -15.00
CA SER A 37 7.92 20.10 -13.78
C SER A 37 6.41 20.00 -13.99
N THR A 38 5.80 21.02 -14.62
CA THR A 38 4.37 20.99 -14.97
C THR A 38 4.04 19.85 -15.92
N LYS A 39 4.88 19.60 -16.95
CA LYS A 39 4.68 18.49 -17.87
C LYS A 39 4.79 17.13 -17.16
N ALA A 40 5.82 16.94 -16.34
CA ALA A 40 6.04 15.74 -15.55
C ALA A 40 4.83 15.44 -14.65
N TYR A 41 4.31 16.47 -13.96
CA TYR A 41 3.09 16.36 -13.15
C TYR A 41 1.87 15.89 -13.97
N TYR A 42 1.64 16.46 -15.16
CA TYR A 42 0.50 16.03 -15.99
C TYR A 42 0.68 14.64 -16.60
N ILE A 43 1.92 14.21 -16.87
CA ILE A 43 2.23 12.83 -17.26
C ILE A 43 1.90 11.89 -16.10
N ALA A 44 2.36 12.20 -14.88
CA ALA A 44 2.02 11.43 -13.69
C ALA A 44 0.49 11.33 -13.49
N ARG A 45 -0.24 12.45 -13.67
CA ARG A 45 -1.72 12.42 -13.63
C ARG A 45 -2.35 11.53 -14.69
N ALA A 46 -1.77 11.44 -15.89
CA ALA A 46 -2.25 10.54 -16.92
C ALA A 46 -2.07 9.07 -16.51
N GLY A 47 -0.96 8.73 -15.84
CA GLY A 47 -0.77 7.40 -15.25
C GLY A 47 -1.79 7.05 -14.18
N VAL A 48 -2.09 7.98 -13.26
CA VAL A 48 -3.15 7.78 -12.25
C VAL A 48 -4.49 7.54 -12.93
N ALA A 49 -4.84 8.33 -13.94
CA ALA A 49 -6.10 8.15 -14.68
C ALA A 49 -6.17 6.78 -15.39
N ARG A 50 -5.04 6.31 -15.96
CA ARG A 50 -4.96 5.00 -16.61
C ARG A 50 -5.13 3.85 -15.62
N ALA A 51 -4.45 3.91 -14.47
CA ALA A 51 -4.61 2.92 -13.40
C ALA A 51 -6.06 2.86 -12.88
N ILE A 52 -6.68 4.03 -12.68
CA ILE A 52 -8.10 4.12 -12.30
C ILE A 52 -9.02 3.46 -13.35
N SER A 53 -8.73 3.65 -14.64
CA SER A 53 -9.47 2.98 -15.73
C SER A 53 -9.34 1.47 -15.65
N PHE A 54 -8.13 0.93 -15.47
CA PHE A 54 -7.94 -0.52 -15.34
C PHE A 54 -8.61 -1.11 -14.11
N LEU A 55 -8.47 -0.46 -12.95
CA LEU A 55 -9.18 -0.88 -11.73
C LEU A 55 -10.69 -0.88 -11.92
N ARG A 56 -11.25 0.07 -12.67
CA ARG A 56 -12.68 0.13 -12.97
C ARG A 56 -13.11 -0.98 -13.94
N GLU A 57 -12.38 -1.19 -15.02
CA GLU A 57 -12.68 -2.20 -16.03
C GLU A 57 -12.61 -3.61 -15.45
N ASP A 58 -11.60 -3.87 -14.63
CA ASP A 58 -11.43 -5.10 -13.88
C ASP A 58 -12.65 -5.43 -13.01
N LYS A 59 -13.12 -4.46 -12.20
CA LYS A 59 -14.31 -4.63 -11.38
C LYS A 59 -15.59 -4.92 -12.20
N LEU A 60 -15.69 -4.35 -13.41
CA LEU A 60 -16.81 -4.59 -14.32
C LEU A 60 -16.74 -5.99 -14.97
N LYS A 61 -15.53 -6.46 -15.30
CA LYS A 61 -15.25 -7.81 -15.80
C LYS A 61 -15.62 -8.87 -14.75
N ASP A 62 -15.21 -8.68 -13.50
CA ASP A 62 -15.51 -9.61 -12.39
C ASP A 62 -17.00 -9.85 -12.16
N GLN A 63 -17.81 -8.82 -12.39
CA GLN A 63 -19.27 -8.90 -12.22
C GLN A 63 -20.01 -9.36 -13.48
N GLY A 64 -19.30 -9.56 -14.59
CA GLY A 64 -19.87 -9.97 -15.88
C GLY A 64 -20.78 -8.90 -16.50
N VAL A 65 -20.42 -7.62 -16.30
CA VAL A 65 -21.21 -6.50 -16.83
C VAL A 65 -20.79 -6.12 -18.24
N LEU A 66 -19.51 -6.28 -18.57
CA LEU A 66 -18.98 -6.08 -19.91
C LEU A 66 -19.10 -7.40 -20.72
N GLY A 67 -19.41 -7.28 -22.01
CA GLY A 67 -19.36 -8.42 -22.95
C GLY A 67 -18.01 -8.50 -23.67
N GLU A 68 -17.69 -9.66 -24.24
CA GLU A 68 -16.42 -9.96 -24.96
C GLU A 68 -15.97 -8.87 -25.97
N GLU A 69 -16.90 -8.13 -26.60
CA GLU A 69 -16.59 -7.12 -27.62
C GLU A 69 -16.27 -5.71 -27.06
N ASP A 70 -16.58 -5.44 -25.78
CA ASP A 70 -16.44 -4.12 -25.15
C ASP A 70 -15.21 -4.02 -24.23
N LEU A 71 -14.46 -5.11 -24.08
CA LEU A 71 -13.21 -5.17 -23.32
C LEU A 71 -12.03 -4.80 -24.22
N ILE A 72 -11.00 -4.17 -23.66
CA ILE A 72 -9.64 -4.24 -24.23
C ILE A 72 -9.31 -5.76 -24.33
N GLU A 73 -8.55 -6.24 -25.33
CA GLU A 73 -8.20 -7.67 -25.46
C GLU A 73 -7.59 -8.20 -24.14
N ILE A 74 -8.43 -8.74 -23.26
CA ILE A 74 -8.13 -9.22 -21.91
C ILE A 74 -8.48 -10.71 -21.92
N ASP A 75 -7.63 -11.52 -21.28
CA ASP A 75 -7.76 -12.99 -21.20
C ASP A 75 -9.21 -13.42 -20.88
N ASP A 76 -9.81 -14.14 -21.83
CA ASP A 76 -11.22 -14.56 -21.86
C ASP A 76 -11.56 -15.63 -20.81
N LYS A 77 -10.56 -16.09 -20.05
CA LYS A 77 -10.69 -17.20 -19.09
C LYS A 77 -11.22 -16.82 -17.70
N ASP A 78 -11.26 -15.53 -17.38
CA ASP A 78 -11.50 -15.04 -16.01
C ASP A 78 -12.82 -14.25 -15.83
N GLU A 79 -13.70 -14.23 -16.83
CA GLU A 79 -14.99 -13.53 -16.70
C GLU A 79 -15.87 -14.14 -15.59
N ASN A 80 -16.55 -13.26 -14.83
CA ASN A 80 -17.46 -13.61 -13.71
C ASN A 80 -16.81 -14.20 -12.44
N TRP A 81 -15.48 -14.18 -12.32
CA TRP A 81 -14.81 -14.49 -11.07
C TRP A 81 -14.51 -13.20 -10.32
N VAL A 82 -14.86 -13.14 -9.04
CA VAL A 82 -14.64 -11.95 -8.21
C VAL A 82 -13.39 -12.16 -7.38
N TYR A 83 -12.24 -11.89 -7.98
CA TYR A 83 -10.93 -11.94 -7.33
C TYR A 83 -10.06 -10.81 -7.86
N ASP A 84 -9.03 -10.44 -7.10
CA ASP A 84 -8.05 -9.44 -7.50
C ASP A 84 -6.67 -10.05 -7.30
N HIS A 85 -5.83 -10.01 -8.32
CA HIS A 85 -4.46 -10.51 -8.26
C HIS A 85 -3.47 -9.51 -8.92
N PRO A 86 -2.27 -9.28 -8.36
CA PRO A 86 -1.31 -8.32 -8.93
C PRO A 86 -0.90 -8.60 -10.38
N ALA A 87 -0.96 -9.85 -10.84
CA ALA A 87 -0.74 -10.23 -12.25
C ALA A 87 -1.89 -9.85 -13.21
N GLU A 88 -2.94 -9.17 -12.74
CA GLU A 88 -3.99 -8.64 -13.60
C GLU A 88 -3.59 -7.30 -14.23
N ALA A 89 -4.38 -6.85 -15.23
CA ALA A 89 -4.05 -5.67 -16.03
C ALA A 89 -3.84 -4.39 -15.22
N TRP A 90 -4.48 -4.27 -14.05
CA TRP A 90 -4.32 -3.12 -13.17
C TRP A 90 -3.00 -3.12 -12.38
N GLY A 91 -2.42 -4.29 -12.09
CA GLY A 91 -1.24 -4.47 -11.26
C GLY A 91 0.07 -4.40 -12.05
N TYR A 92 0.89 -5.45 -12.00
CA TYR A 92 2.13 -5.54 -12.76
C TYR A 92 1.81 -5.95 -14.20
N ASN A 93 1.66 -4.96 -15.09
CA ASN A 93 1.48 -5.21 -16.51
C ASN A 93 2.19 -4.12 -17.35
N PRO A 94 3.50 -4.28 -17.60
CA PRO A 94 4.29 -3.34 -18.37
C PRO A 94 3.63 -2.97 -19.71
N GLU A 95 3.17 -3.97 -20.48
CA GLU A 95 2.53 -3.77 -21.78
C GLU A 95 1.22 -2.98 -21.67
N ALA A 96 0.37 -3.27 -20.68
CA ALA A 96 -0.88 -2.55 -20.45
C ALA A 96 -0.64 -1.10 -20.03
N TYR A 97 0.53 -0.76 -19.47
CA TYR A 97 0.96 0.62 -19.24
C TYR A 97 1.76 1.22 -20.42
N GLY A 98 2.05 0.45 -21.46
CA GLY A 98 2.82 0.89 -22.64
C GLY A 98 4.34 0.91 -22.42
N ILE A 99 4.81 0.14 -21.45
CA ILE A 99 6.21 -0.14 -21.15
C ILE A 99 6.64 -1.35 -21.99
N ASP A 100 7.80 -1.28 -22.63
CA ASP A 100 8.40 -2.45 -23.30
C ASP A 100 9.08 -3.32 -22.25
N PRO A 101 8.67 -4.58 -22.04
CA PRO A 101 9.28 -5.46 -21.03
C PRO A 101 10.73 -5.85 -21.37
N GLU A 102 11.20 -5.63 -22.60
CA GLU A 102 12.61 -5.87 -22.99
C GLU A 102 13.55 -4.69 -22.67
N ASP A 103 13.03 -3.54 -22.21
CA ASP A 103 13.85 -2.40 -21.81
C ASP A 103 14.54 -2.68 -20.45
N ASP A 104 15.82 -2.29 -20.33
CA ASP A 104 16.57 -2.39 -19.06
C ASP A 104 15.81 -1.63 -17.93
N GLU A 105 15.91 -2.08 -16.68
CA GLU A 105 15.28 -1.43 -15.50
C GLU A 105 15.65 0.06 -15.37
N GLU A 106 16.82 0.46 -15.86
CA GLU A 106 17.27 1.85 -15.87
C GLU A 106 16.48 2.72 -16.89
N ASP A 107 15.87 2.10 -17.91
CA ASP A 107 15.09 2.73 -18.98
C ASP A 107 13.57 2.50 -18.85
N TRP A 108 13.16 1.65 -17.89
CA TRP A 108 11.78 1.26 -17.58
C TRP A 108 10.82 2.46 -17.49
N GLY A 109 9.68 2.34 -18.18
CA GLY A 109 8.65 3.38 -18.23
C GLY A 109 8.05 3.53 -19.62
N ALA A 110 6.75 3.81 -19.67
CA ALA A 110 6.01 3.92 -20.89
C ALA A 110 6.34 5.24 -21.57
N TYR A 111 6.84 5.16 -22.79
CA TYR A 111 6.93 6.32 -23.65
C TYR A 111 5.52 6.65 -24.14
N LEU A 112 5.04 7.87 -23.82
CA LEU A 112 3.80 8.36 -24.40
C LEU A 112 4.05 8.71 -25.88
N GLU A 113 3.91 7.73 -26.79
CA GLU A 113 4.05 7.99 -28.22
C GLU A 113 2.78 8.61 -28.83
N ASP A 114 2.99 9.76 -29.48
CA ASP A 114 2.45 10.01 -30.82
C ASP A 114 3.65 9.99 -31.78
N ARG A 115 3.47 9.51 -33.02
CA ARG A 115 4.51 9.14 -34.01
C ARG A 115 5.34 10.31 -34.57
N LYS A 116 5.83 11.21 -33.72
CA LYS A 116 6.80 12.27 -34.04
C LYS A 116 7.77 12.36 -32.88
N LYS A 117 9.06 12.41 -33.22
CA LYS A 117 10.27 12.41 -32.37
C LYS A 117 10.40 13.54 -31.33
N ASP A 118 9.30 14.08 -30.82
CA ASP A 118 9.25 15.24 -29.93
C ASP A 118 8.47 14.99 -28.63
N ALA A 119 8.07 13.75 -28.29
CA ALA A 119 7.46 13.43 -27.00
C ALA A 119 8.54 13.44 -25.89
N GLN A 120 8.44 14.41 -24.98
CA GLN A 120 9.50 14.81 -24.04
C GLN A 120 9.38 14.18 -22.64
N GLY A 121 8.80 12.98 -22.49
CA GLY A 121 8.73 12.39 -21.14
C GLY A 121 8.33 10.93 -21.07
N LYS A 122 8.69 10.31 -19.93
CA LYS A 122 8.40 8.92 -19.56
C LYS A 122 7.34 8.87 -18.48
N LEU A 123 6.56 7.79 -18.46
CA LEU A 123 5.58 7.49 -17.43
C LEU A 123 5.90 6.15 -16.76
N LEU A 124 6.04 6.12 -15.45
CA LEU A 124 6.06 4.88 -14.67
C LEU A 124 4.80 4.81 -13.80
N VAL A 125 4.13 3.67 -13.79
CA VAL A 125 2.97 3.43 -12.94
C VAL A 125 3.15 2.10 -12.23
N ARG A 126 2.94 2.10 -10.92
CA ARG A 126 2.86 0.91 -10.07
C ARG A 126 1.55 1.01 -9.28
N VAL A 127 0.80 -0.09 -9.24
CA VAL A 127 -0.42 -0.19 -8.45
C VAL A 127 -0.23 -1.29 -7.44
N GLU A 128 -0.41 -0.96 -6.17
CA GLU A 128 -0.31 -1.89 -5.06
C GLU A 128 -1.68 -2.15 -4.47
N ASP A 129 -1.95 -3.41 -4.13
CA ASP A 129 -3.15 -3.79 -3.42
C ASP A 129 -2.93 -3.69 -1.91
N LEU A 130 -3.50 -2.65 -1.30
CA LEU A 130 -3.45 -2.45 0.14
C LEU A 130 -4.46 -3.33 0.90
N SER A 131 -5.38 -3.99 0.19
CA SER A 131 -6.31 -4.94 0.78
C SER A 131 -5.62 -6.25 1.18
N GLY A 132 -4.42 -6.54 0.68
CA GLY A 132 -3.58 -7.67 1.13
C GLY A 132 -2.96 -7.46 2.52
N ARG A 133 -2.96 -6.23 3.03
CA ARG A 133 -2.40 -5.86 4.34
C ARG A 133 -3.41 -6.00 5.47
N LEU A 134 -2.93 -6.15 6.70
CA LEU A 134 -3.79 -6.24 7.88
C LEU A 134 -4.42 -4.88 8.20
N ASN A 135 -5.75 -4.78 8.12
CA ASN A 135 -6.46 -3.55 8.47
C ASN A 135 -6.56 -3.39 10.00
N LEU A 136 -5.80 -2.45 10.56
CA LEU A 136 -5.73 -2.18 12.00
C LEU A 136 -7.07 -1.82 12.62
N ASN A 137 -7.91 -1.08 11.89
CA ASN A 137 -9.23 -0.65 12.39
C ASN A 137 -10.23 -1.82 12.53
N GLY A 138 -9.94 -2.96 11.92
CA GLY A 138 -10.77 -4.17 12.00
C GLY A 138 -10.03 -5.39 12.57
N ALA A 139 -8.75 -5.27 12.87
CA ALA A 139 -7.92 -6.36 13.35
C ALA A 139 -8.16 -6.60 14.85
N THR A 140 -8.15 -7.86 15.25
CA THR A 140 -8.17 -8.22 16.68
C THR A 140 -6.79 -8.00 17.29
N ARG A 141 -6.74 -7.76 18.60
CA ARG A 141 -5.47 -7.65 19.36
C ARG A 141 -4.50 -8.80 19.06
N ILE A 142 -5.01 -10.03 19.00
CA ILE A 142 -4.18 -11.23 18.76
C ILE A 142 -3.57 -11.21 17.36
N GLN A 143 -4.28 -10.73 16.33
CA GLN A 143 -3.73 -10.61 14.98
C GLN A 143 -2.63 -9.55 14.92
N ILE A 144 -2.82 -8.40 15.60
CA ILE A 144 -1.83 -7.34 15.69
C ILE A 144 -0.59 -7.84 16.46
N GLN A 145 -0.79 -8.50 17.60
CA GLN A 145 0.28 -9.08 18.41
C GLN A 145 1.12 -10.06 17.58
N ARG A 146 0.49 -11.02 16.91
CA ARG A 146 1.19 -12.01 16.09
C ARG A 146 1.96 -11.35 14.95
N LEU A 147 1.39 -10.32 14.31
CA LEU A 147 2.10 -9.60 13.26
C LEU A 147 3.34 -8.88 13.81
N LEU A 148 3.25 -8.26 14.99
CA LEU A 148 4.40 -7.66 15.67
C LEU A 148 5.48 -8.71 15.97
N GLU A 149 5.09 -9.89 16.46
CA GLU A 149 6.02 -11.01 16.73
C GLU A 149 6.71 -11.48 15.45
N VAL A 150 5.98 -11.62 14.34
CA VAL A 150 6.55 -11.95 13.02
C VAL A 150 7.51 -10.86 12.54
N CYS A 151 7.21 -9.58 12.82
CA CYS A 151 8.12 -8.46 12.59
C CYS A 151 9.30 -8.41 13.59
N GLY A 152 9.59 -9.47 14.34
CA GLY A 152 10.73 -9.56 15.25
C GLY A 152 10.59 -8.79 16.56
N VAL A 153 9.38 -8.34 16.92
CA VAL A 153 9.13 -7.70 18.21
C VAL A 153 9.03 -8.76 19.31
N GLU A 154 9.76 -8.57 20.40
CA GLU A 154 9.75 -9.47 21.56
C GLU A 154 8.32 -9.67 22.12
N GLU A 155 7.97 -10.90 22.50
CA GLU A 155 6.61 -11.34 22.83
C GLU A 155 5.90 -10.45 23.87
N ASP A 156 6.54 -10.15 25.00
CA ASP A 156 5.94 -9.31 26.04
C ASP A 156 5.75 -7.86 25.54
N TYR A 157 6.70 -7.34 24.75
CA TYR A 157 6.58 -6.02 24.12
C TYR A 157 5.49 -5.99 23.04
N ALA A 158 5.39 -7.01 22.19
CA ALA A 158 4.38 -7.16 21.16
C ALA A 158 2.98 -7.24 21.77
N LYS A 159 2.84 -7.99 22.87
CA LYS A 159 1.61 -8.08 23.65
C LYS A 159 1.18 -6.70 24.17
N ALA A 160 2.08 -5.93 24.79
CA ALA A 160 1.74 -4.60 25.30
C ALA A 160 1.46 -3.58 24.17
N LEU A 161 2.25 -3.60 23.10
CA LEU A 161 2.08 -2.69 21.98
C LEU A 161 0.78 -2.97 21.21
N SER A 162 0.41 -4.24 21.02
CA SER A 162 -0.87 -4.60 20.41
C SER A 162 -2.07 -4.11 21.23
N ALA A 163 -1.97 -4.08 22.56
CA ALA A 163 -2.99 -3.52 23.43
C ALA A 163 -3.06 -2.00 23.32
N ALA A 164 -1.92 -1.31 23.32
CA ALA A 164 -1.87 0.14 23.11
C ALA A 164 -2.44 0.56 21.75
N ILE A 165 -2.24 -0.25 20.69
CA ILE A 165 -2.85 -0.01 19.37
C ILE A 165 -4.38 -0.15 19.44
N VAL A 166 -4.89 -1.15 20.15
CA VAL A 166 -6.34 -1.36 20.31
C VAL A 166 -6.97 -0.23 21.10
N ASP A 167 -6.42 0.11 22.26
CA ASP A 167 -6.86 1.21 23.12
C ASP A 167 -6.80 2.57 22.38
N TYR A 168 -5.83 2.75 21.48
CA TYR A 168 -5.77 3.98 20.67
C TYR A 168 -6.95 4.11 19.70
N ILE A 169 -7.53 2.98 19.26
CA ILE A 169 -8.58 2.90 18.24
C ILE A 169 -9.98 2.84 18.84
N ASP A 170 -10.16 2.08 19.92
CA ASP A 170 -11.48 1.79 20.45
C ASP A 170 -12.08 2.96 21.24
N VAL A 171 -13.39 2.92 21.50
CA VAL A 171 -14.12 4.07 22.05
C VAL A 171 -14.21 4.03 23.57
N ASP A 172 -13.82 2.92 24.19
CA ASP A 172 -13.88 2.84 25.64
C ASP A 172 -12.66 3.51 26.28
N GLU A 173 -12.57 3.44 27.60
CA GLU A 173 -11.46 4.04 28.36
C GLU A 173 -10.80 2.97 29.24
N ASP A 174 -11.13 1.68 29.04
CA ASP A 174 -10.66 0.58 29.85
C ASP A 174 -9.39 -0.01 29.20
N PRO A 175 -8.20 0.08 29.83
CA PRO A 175 -6.98 -0.44 29.22
C PRO A 175 -7.11 -1.94 28.85
N THR A 176 -6.81 -2.30 27.61
CA THR A 176 -6.96 -3.68 27.10
C THR A 176 -6.10 -4.68 27.88
N ILE A 177 -4.93 -4.25 28.35
CA ILE A 177 -4.07 -5.04 29.23
C ILE A 177 -3.90 -4.32 30.56
N VAL A 178 -4.24 -5.05 31.63
CA VAL A 178 -4.10 -4.63 33.03
C VAL A 178 -3.18 -5.56 33.83
N ASP A 179 -2.52 -6.50 33.14
CA ASP A 179 -1.51 -7.36 33.77
C ASP A 179 -0.32 -6.49 34.25
N ASP A 180 0.41 -6.94 35.27
CA ASP A 180 1.61 -6.28 35.79
C ASP A 180 2.78 -6.50 34.81
N VAL A 181 2.64 -6.01 33.57
CA VAL A 181 3.63 -6.12 32.50
C VAL A 181 4.78 -5.19 32.83
N ARG A 182 5.97 -5.77 33.05
CA ARG A 182 7.20 -5.00 33.24
C ARG A 182 8.03 -5.07 31.97
N LEU A 183 8.04 -3.99 31.20
CA LEU A 183 8.87 -3.86 30.02
C LEU A 183 10.03 -2.91 30.29
N ASP A 184 11.21 -3.29 29.82
CA ASP A 184 12.38 -2.42 29.92
C ASP A 184 12.16 -1.16 29.06
N GLY A 185 12.16 0.00 29.72
CA GLY A 185 12.03 1.31 29.07
C GLY A 185 10.60 1.75 28.75
N TRP A 186 9.57 0.99 29.14
CA TRP A 186 8.16 1.39 29.00
C TRP A 186 7.44 1.23 30.34
N GLU A 187 7.09 2.37 30.95
CA GLU A 187 6.38 2.43 32.23
C GLU A 187 4.87 2.59 32.02
N PHE A 188 4.08 1.94 32.88
CA PHE A 188 2.61 2.04 32.89
C PHE A 188 2.13 2.64 34.22
N GLY A 189 1.04 3.40 34.14
CA GLY A 189 0.45 4.16 35.24
C GLY A 189 -0.67 3.41 35.96
N ASP A 190 -1.66 4.17 36.42
CA ASP A 190 -2.83 3.61 37.10
C ASP A 190 -3.81 3.01 36.09
N GLN A 191 -4.47 1.92 36.44
CA GLN A 191 -5.35 1.16 35.53
C GLN A 191 -6.81 1.64 35.55
N ALA A 192 -7.09 2.82 36.13
CA ALA A 192 -8.45 3.34 36.20
C ALA A 192 -9.00 3.76 34.83
N THR A 193 -8.16 4.36 33.98
CA THR A 193 -8.47 4.71 32.59
C THR A 193 -7.21 4.57 31.72
N GLU A 194 -7.39 4.43 30.41
CA GLU A 194 -6.31 4.50 29.41
C GLU A 194 -5.43 5.73 29.59
N ASP A 195 -6.04 6.90 29.78
CA ASP A 195 -5.32 8.15 30.01
C ASP A 195 -4.37 8.04 31.21
N THR A 196 -4.83 7.51 32.34
CA THR A 196 -3.97 7.32 33.52
C THR A 196 -2.95 6.20 33.36
N TYR A 197 -3.26 5.21 32.51
CA TYR A 197 -2.43 4.03 32.29
C TYR A 197 -1.25 4.36 31.36
N TYR A 198 -1.47 5.10 30.28
CA TYR A 198 -0.44 5.48 29.32
C TYR A 198 0.31 6.77 29.70
N ASN A 199 -0.14 7.51 30.71
CA ASN A 199 0.54 8.71 31.23
C ASN A 199 1.06 8.52 32.67
N PRO A 200 2.03 7.60 32.92
CA PRO A 200 2.48 7.24 34.27
C PRO A 200 3.09 8.40 35.07
N HIS A 201 3.50 9.47 34.39
CA HIS A 201 4.14 10.64 34.98
C HIS A 201 3.18 11.81 35.23
N GLN A 202 1.89 11.64 34.94
CA GLN A 202 0.86 12.60 35.28
C GLN A 202 -0.06 12.02 36.35
N SER A 203 -0.38 12.83 37.36
CA SER A 203 -1.43 12.47 38.31
C SER A 203 -2.82 12.59 37.66
N PRO A 204 -3.82 11.83 38.13
CA PRO A 204 -5.20 11.96 37.63
C PRO A 204 -5.75 13.40 37.72
N GLU A 205 -5.38 14.15 38.77
CA GLU A 205 -5.76 15.57 38.92
C GLU A 205 -5.15 16.46 37.82
N GLU A 206 -3.92 16.18 37.38
CA GLU A 206 -3.27 16.94 36.31
C GLU A 206 -3.89 16.65 34.95
N ILE A 207 -4.24 15.38 34.69
CA ILE A 207 -4.94 14.95 33.47
C ILE A 207 -6.31 15.62 33.40
N GLU A 208 -7.09 15.63 34.49
CA GLU A 208 -8.41 16.27 34.52
C GLU A 208 -8.33 17.79 34.23
N VAL A 209 -7.28 18.46 34.70
CA VAL A 209 -7.12 19.92 34.56
C VAL A 209 -6.53 20.33 33.22
N SER A 210 -5.55 19.58 32.71
CA SER A 210 -4.71 20.00 31.57
C SER A 210 -4.80 19.09 30.36
N GLY A 211 -5.45 17.92 30.47
CA GLY A 211 -5.42 16.84 29.51
C GLY A 211 -4.21 15.91 29.67
N PRO A 212 -4.29 14.69 29.10
CA PRO A 212 -3.16 13.77 29.07
C PRO A 212 -2.09 14.26 28.08
N SER A 213 -0.83 13.91 28.33
CA SER A 213 0.30 14.26 27.45
C SER A 213 0.32 13.38 26.20
N LEU A 214 0.06 12.09 26.40
CA LEU A 214 -0.24 11.12 25.36
C LEU A 214 -1.76 11.01 25.25
N VAL A 215 -2.29 11.47 24.14
CA VAL A 215 -3.72 11.50 23.85
C VAL A 215 -4.06 10.24 23.07
N MET A 216 -4.90 9.39 23.66
CA MET A 216 -5.53 8.28 22.94
C MET A 216 -6.61 8.86 22.02
N LYS A 217 -6.70 8.35 20.79
CA LYS A 217 -7.58 8.94 19.77
C LYS A 217 -9.04 8.55 19.98
N ASN A 218 -9.24 7.30 20.40
CA ASN A 218 -10.52 6.65 20.67
C ASN A 218 -11.48 6.72 19.46
N GLU A 219 -10.89 6.60 18.27
CA GLU A 219 -11.55 6.57 16.97
C GLU A 219 -10.67 5.80 15.97
N PRO A 220 -11.24 5.14 14.94
CA PRO A 220 -10.47 4.54 13.85
C PRO A 220 -9.33 5.43 13.31
N MET A 221 -8.18 4.80 13.08
CA MET A 221 -7.03 5.43 12.42
C MET A 221 -7.42 5.88 11.01
N SER A 222 -6.98 7.07 10.64
CA SER A 222 -7.19 7.68 9.33
C SER A 222 -5.97 7.55 8.43
N ALA A 223 -4.79 7.32 9.02
CA ALA A 223 -3.53 7.07 8.34
C ALA A 223 -2.68 6.07 9.13
N VAL A 224 -1.82 5.32 8.44
CA VAL A 224 -0.93 4.32 9.07
C VAL A 224 0.10 5.01 9.97
N GLU A 225 0.51 6.22 9.61
CA GLU A 225 1.45 7.07 10.34
C GLU A 225 0.99 7.43 11.76
N GLU A 226 -0.30 7.30 12.07
CA GLU A 226 -0.81 7.48 13.43
C GLU A 226 -0.26 6.45 14.41
N LEU A 227 0.26 5.31 13.93
CA LEU A 227 1.02 4.37 14.74
C LEU A 227 2.18 5.03 15.49
N LEU A 228 2.81 6.07 14.93
CA LEU A 228 3.88 6.82 15.60
C LEU A 228 3.39 7.64 16.81
N LEU A 229 2.07 7.82 16.95
CA LEU A 229 1.44 8.47 18.11
C LEU A 229 1.04 7.46 19.19
N VAL A 230 1.01 6.16 18.86
CA VAL A 230 0.66 5.10 19.80
C VAL A 230 1.75 4.98 20.87
N PRO A 231 1.39 4.98 22.17
CA PRO A 231 2.35 4.78 23.25
C PRO A 231 3.18 3.52 23.05
N GLY A 232 4.50 3.62 23.22
CA GLY A 232 5.42 2.49 23.06
C GLY A 232 5.79 2.15 21.61
N MET A 233 5.25 2.83 20.59
CA MET A 233 5.75 2.64 19.23
C MET A 233 7.20 3.14 19.12
N LYS A 234 8.08 2.30 18.55
CA LYS A 234 9.49 2.62 18.28
C LYS A 234 9.70 2.80 16.79
N ASP A 235 10.59 3.72 16.41
CA ASP A 235 10.91 3.99 15.00
C ASP A 235 11.29 2.70 14.26
N PHE A 236 12.16 1.85 14.83
CA PHE A 236 12.54 0.57 14.22
C PHE A 236 11.35 -0.38 13.99
N ILE A 237 10.38 -0.45 14.91
CA ILE A 237 9.19 -1.30 14.74
C ILE A 237 8.32 -0.76 13.59
N TYR A 238 8.21 0.56 13.47
CA TYR A 238 7.39 1.20 12.45
C TYR A 238 8.04 1.18 11.06
N TYR A 239 9.32 1.54 10.98
CA TYR A 239 10.08 1.73 9.74
C TYR A 239 10.77 0.46 9.25
N GLY A 240 11.20 -0.42 10.15
CA GLY A 240 12.08 -1.54 9.82
C GLY A 240 13.51 -1.11 9.48
N GLU A 241 14.22 -1.98 8.79
CA GLU A 241 15.58 -1.79 8.28
C GLU A 241 15.61 -1.10 6.91
N ASP A 242 14.52 -1.13 6.14
CA ASP A 242 14.42 -0.50 4.81
C ASP A 242 14.25 1.04 4.93
N GLU A 243 15.37 1.75 5.13
CA GLU A 243 15.40 3.20 5.34
C GLU A 243 15.02 3.94 4.05
N ASN A 244 15.54 3.47 2.92
CA ASN A 244 15.41 4.12 1.62
C ASN A 244 14.13 3.70 0.85
N ARG A 245 13.46 2.62 1.29
CA ARG A 245 12.22 2.06 0.74
C ARG A 245 12.35 1.45 -0.65
N ASP A 246 13.50 0.90 -0.97
CA ASP A 246 13.70 0.18 -2.23
C ASP A 246 13.45 -1.33 -2.10
N GLY A 247 13.34 -1.85 -0.87
CA GLY A 247 13.12 -3.27 -0.60
C GLY A 247 14.34 -4.14 -0.89
N GLU A 248 15.51 -3.54 -1.07
CA GLU A 248 16.81 -4.23 -1.16
C GLU A 248 17.55 -4.09 0.17
N LEU A 249 18.37 -5.08 0.51
CA LEU A 249 19.21 -5.00 1.72
C LEU A 249 20.49 -4.22 1.40
N ASP A 250 20.55 -2.96 1.82
CA ASP A 250 21.72 -2.12 1.64
C ASP A 250 22.86 -2.45 2.63
N ASP A 251 24.08 -2.01 2.30
CA ASP A 251 25.26 -2.18 3.17
C ASP A 251 25.03 -1.58 4.58
N ASN A 252 24.29 -0.46 4.68
CA ASN A 252 23.97 0.21 5.95
C ASN A 252 22.74 -0.36 6.67
N GLU A 253 22.06 -1.33 6.07
CA GLU A 253 20.88 -2.01 6.64
C GLU A 253 21.24 -3.43 7.12
N ASN A 254 22.55 -3.73 7.13
CA ASN A 254 23.12 -5.01 7.53
C ASN A 254 24.50 -4.82 8.22
N ASP A 255 24.72 -3.68 8.87
CA ASP A 255 25.98 -3.31 9.53
C ASP A 255 25.89 -3.26 11.07
N GLY A 256 24.74 -3.64 11.63
CA GLY A 256 24.46 -3.72 13.05
C GLY A 256 24.26 -2.34 13.65
N ASP A 257 25.24 -1.89 14.44
CA ASP A 257 25.21 -0.57 15.09
C ASP A 257 26.18 0.43 14.41
N GLU A 258 26.72 0.12 13.23
CA GLU A 258 27.75 0.97 12.59
C GLU A 258 27.13 2.23 11.96
N SER A 259 25.98 2.10 11.30
CA SER A 259 25.20 3.23 10.82
C SER A 259 23.69 3.03 11.02
N PRO A 260 22.89 4.12 11.04
CA PRO A 260 21.44 3.98 11.01
C PRO A 260 20.96 3.44 9.65
N PRO A 261 19.85 2.68 9.62
CA PRO A 261 19.09 2.21 10.77
C PRO A 261 19.85 1.09 11.51
N TYR A 262 19.81 1.10 12.85
CA TYR A 262 20.46 0.04 13.61
C TYR A 262 19.73 -1.29 13.36
N ASP A 263 20.47 -2.30 12.95
CA ASP A 263 19.97 -3.57 12.44
C ASP A 263 20.56 -4.76 13.21
N ASN A 264 20.15 -5.97 12.82
CA ASN A 264 20.57 -7.21 13.48
C ASN A 264 21.76 -7.92 12.79
N ALA A 265 22.21 -7.40 11.64
CA ALA A 265 23.25 -7.91 10.75
C ALA A 265 23.12 -9.40 10.38
N ASP A 266 21.91 -9.90 10.21
CA ASP A 266 21.64 -11.32 9.91
C ASP A 266 21.64 -11.65 8.40
N GLY A 267 21.65 -10.63 7.54
CA GLY A 267 21.65 -10.75 6.10
C GLY A 267 20.27 -10.87 5.44
N GLU A 268 19.19 -10.61 6.18
CA GLU A 268 17.82 -10.55 5.67
C GLU A 268 17.21 -9.17 5.97
N LEU A 269 16.51 -8.57 5.00
CA LEU A 269 15.89 -7.26 5.20
C LEU A 269 14.63 -7.37 6.05
N GLN A 270 14.63 -6.77 7.24
CA GLN A 270 13.48 -6.74 8.12
C GLN A 270 12.60 -5.51 7.86
N LEU A 271 11.47 -5.69 7.19
CA LEU A 271 10.51 -4.61 6.95
C LEU A 271 9.76 -4.19 8.22
N GLY A 272 9.32 -2.94 8.24
CA GLY A 272 8.57 -2.37 9.36
C GLY A 272 7.09 -2.73 9.35
N LEU A 273 6.42 -2.55 10.50
CA LEU A 273 4.98 -2.80 10.65
C LEU A 273 4.15 -2.05 9.59
N ARG A 274 4.57 -0.85 9.19
CA ARG A 274 3.87 -0.01 8.19
C ARG A 274 3.68 -0.73 6.84
N ASP A 275 4.57 -1.67 6.51
CA ASP A 275 4.58 -2.35 5.21
C ASP A 275 3.58 -3.50 5.16
N PHE A 276 3.13 -3.96 6.33
CA PHE A 276 2.20 -5.09 6.49
C PHE A 276 0.78 -4.68 6.90
N VAL A 277 0.55 -3.40 7.21
CA VAL A 277 -0.72 -2.91 7.73
C VAL A 277 -1.40 -1.89 6.82
N SER A 278 -2.70 -1.73 7.01
CA SER A 278 -3.53 -0.69 6.43
C SER A 278 -4.51 -0.17 7.48
N VAL A 279 -5.18 0.95 7.19
CA VAL A 279 -6.28 1.49 8.01
C VAL A 279 -7.65 1.25 7.37
N GLN A 280 -7.68 0.55 6.24
CA GLN A 280 -8.88 0.30 5.45
C GLN A 280 -8.75 -1.03 4.70
N SER A 281 -9.82 -1.82 4.62
CA SER A 281 -9.86 -3.09 3.87
C SER A 281 -11.11 -3.21 2.98
N GLY A 282 -11.53 -2.10 2.37
CA GLY A 282 -12.72 -2.06 1.51
C GLY A 282 -14.01 -1.68 2.22
N LEU A 283 -15.09 -1.51 1.44
CA LEU A 283 -16.41 -1.08 1.94
C LEU A 283 -17.42 -2.23 2.11
N SER A 284 -17.09 -3.43 1.66
CA SER A 284 -17.99 -4.58 1.75
C SER A 284 -17.90 -5.24 3.13
N THR A 285 -19.05 -5.39 3.80
CA THR A 285 -19.15 -6.04 5.12
C THR A 285 -18.68 -7.50 5.14
N GLU A 286 -18.60 -8.16 3.98
CA GLU A 286 -18.06 -9.53 3.85
C GLU A 286 -16.52 -9.57 3.83
N ARG A 287 -15.87 -8.40 3.68
CA ARG A 287 -14.42 -8.26 3.45
C ARG A 287 -13.70 -7.43 4.52
N ILE A 288 -14.44 -6.78 5.41
CA ILE A 288 -13.85 -6.04 6.53
C ILE A 288 -13.06 -7.01 7.41
N GLY A 289 -11.76 -6.76 7.56
CA GLY A 289 -10.86 -7.56 8.40
C GLY A 289 -10.33 -8.86 7.79
N ARG A 290 -10.56 -9.11 6.49
CA ARG A 290 -10.00 -10.27 5.78
C ARG A 290 -9.10 -9.83 4.63
N PRO A 291 -7.77 -9.91 4.78
CA PRO A 291 -6.87 -9.48 3.73
C PRO A 291 -7.02 -10.32 2.46
N ASN A 292 -6.68 -9.74 1.31
CA ASN A 292 -6.65 -10.47 0.04
C ASN A 292 -5.44 -11.42 -0.01
N LEU A 293 -5.68 -12.74 -0.07
CA LEU A 293 -4.61 -13.75 -0.12
C LEU A 293 -3.74 -13.65 -1.38
N ASN A 294 -4.32 -13.19 -2.48
CA ASN A 294 -3.62 -13.01 -3.76
C ASN A 294 -2.57 -11.89 -3.71
N SER A 295 -2.56 -11.04 -2.68
CA SER A 295 -1.61 -9.94 -2.53
C SER A 295 -1.03 -9.81 -1.12
N ALA A 296 -1.46 -10.65 -0.17
CA ALA A 296 -1.01 -10.60 1.20
C ALA A 296 0.49 -10.87 1.33
N PRO A 297 1.25 -10.02 2.06
CA PRO A 297 2.64 -10.31 2.38
C PRO A 297 2.80 -11.60 3.18
N PHE A 298 3.97 -12.22 3.10
CA PHE A 298 4.29 -13.47 3.81
C PHE A 298 3.99 -13.36 5.30
N GLU A 299 4.35 -12.25 5.91
CA GLU A 299 4.25 -11.94 7.33
C GLU A 299 2.79 -11.84 7.77
N VAL A 300 1.94 -11.24 6.93
CA VAL A 300 0.49 -11.18 7.16
C VAL A 300 -0.12 -12.58 7.08
N ILE A 301 0.35 -13.41 6.14
CA ILE A 301 -0.10 -14.80 6.02
C ILE A 301 0.31 -15.60 7.26
N GLN A 302 1.55 -15.51 7.68
CA GLN A 302 2.07 -16.18 8.87
C GLN A 302 1.31 -15.75 10.13
N ALA A 303 1.15 -14.45 10.36
CA ALA A 303 0.47 -13.91 11.53
C ALA A 303 -1.00 -14.37 11.64
N LEU A 304 -1.71 -14.44 10.51
CA LEU A 304 -3.12 -14.83 10.48
C LEU A 304 -3.35 -16.34 10.53
N LEU A 305 -2.39 -17.16 10.09
CA LEU A 305 -2.51 -18.61 10.07
C LEU A 305 -1.92 -19.31 11.29
N TRP A 306 -1.43 -18.54 12.26
CA TRP A 306 -0.95 -19.03 13.54
C TRP A 306 -2.03 -19.84 14.28
N GLY A 307 -1.75 -21.12 14.50
CA GLY A 307 -2.69 -22.08 15.07
C GLY A 307 -2.89 -21.97 16.59
N GLU A 308 -3.77 -22.81 17.12
CA GLU A 308 -3.94 -22.99 18.57
C GLU A 308 -2.80 -23.81 19.20
N GLU A 309 -2.13 -24.68 18.42
CA GLU A 309 -0.86 -25.28 18.82
C GLU A 309 0.25 -24.28 18.48
N GLU A 310 0.70 -23.56 19.51
CA GLU A 310 1.72 -22.49 19.53
C GLU A 310 3.10 -22.96 19.04
N SER A 311 3.24 -23.32 17.76
CA SER A 311 4.56 -23.38 17.12
C SER A 311 4.58 -22.48 15.90
N GLU A 312 5.35 -21.40 16.00
CA GLU A 312 5.66 -20.45 14.92
C GLU A 312 6.07 -21.17 13.62
N ASP A 313 6.88 -22.24 13.75
CA ASP A 313 7.34 -23.10 12.65
C ASP A 313 6.19 -23.57 11.74
N ASN A 314 5.02 -23.87 12.29
CA ASN A 314 3.88 -24.35 11.51
C ASN A 314 3.22 -23.23 10.69
N ALA A 315 3.15 -22.01 11.24
CA ALA A 315 2.54 -20.88 10.55
C ALA A 315 3.41 -20.41 9.38
N ALA A 316 4.74 -20.37 9.59
CA ALA A 316 5.71 -20.06 8.55
C ALA A 316 5.68 -21.10 7.42
N ASP A 317 5.62 -22.40 7.74
CA ASP A 317 5.50 -23.47 6.75
C ASP A 317 4.23 -23.33 5.87
N ILE A 318 3.09 -22.98 6.49
CA ILE A 318 1.84 -22.77 5.76
C ILE A 318 1.95 -21.52 4.86
N ALA A 319 2.50 -20.42 5.39
CA ALA A 319 2.72 -19.20 4.62
C ALA A 319 3.65 -19.45 3.42
N GLU A 320 4.76 -20.18 3.61
CA GLU A 320 5.69 -20.53 2.54
C GLU A 320 5.00 -21.37 1.45
N LYS A 321 4.18 -22.36 1.83
CA LYS A 321 3.42 -23.16 0.86
C LYS A 321 2.50 -22.28 0.01
N ILE A 322 1.79 -21.34 0.64
CA ILE A 322 0.86 -20.45 -0.05
C ILE A 322 1.61 -19.50 -0.99
N VAL A 323 2.62 -18.78 -0.48
CA VAL A 323 3.43 -17.84 -1.27
C VAL A 323 4.11 -18.54 -2.43
N LYS A 324 4.73 -19.71 -2.19
CA LYS A 324 5.36 -20.50 -3.26
C LYS A 324 4.37 -21.03 -4.30
N TYR A 325 3.14 -21.32 -3.90
CA TYR A 325 2.11 -21.71 -4.86
C TYR A 325 1.66 -20.51 -5.69
N ARG A 326 1.45 -19.37 -5.04
CA ARG A 326 0.96 -18.11 -5.62
C ARG A 326 1.98 -17.48 -6.55
N ASP A 327 3.21 -17.29 -6.08
CA ASP A 327 4.29 -16.51 -6.73
C ASP A 327 5.10 -17.36 -7.75
N GLY A 328 4.54 -18.50 -8.18
CA GLY A 328 5.17 -19.32 -9.20
C GLY A 328 6.58 -19.86 -8.88
N GLY A 329 7.35 -20.07 -9.94
CA GLY A 329 8.72 -20.57 -9.89
C GLY A 329 9.76 -19.47 -9.74
N ASP A 330 9.45 -18.23 -10.11
CA ASP A 330 10.36 -17.09 -9.99
C ASP A 330 10.27 -16.36 -8.63
N ARG A 331 9.20 -16.59 -7.87
CA ARG A 331 8.92 -15.96 -6.57
C ARG A 331 8.69 -14.44 -6.67
N TYR A 332 8.29 -13.94 -7.83
CA TYR A 332 7.99 -12.53 -8.05
C TYR A 332 6.49 -12.33 -8.26
N LEU A 333 5.82 -11.85 -7.21
CA LEU A 333 4.40 -11.52 -7.29
C LEU A 333 4.10 -10.48 -8.38
N GLY A 334 3.14 -10.81 -9.24
CA GLY A 334 2.75 -10.06 -10.43
C GLY A 334 3.27 -10.66 -11.74
N SER A 335 4.07 -11.73 -11.71
CA SER A 335 4.65 -12.35 -12.90
C SER A 335 3.64 -13.20 -13.69
N ASP A 336 4.02 -13.61 -14.90
CA ASP A 336 3.19 -14.45 -15.77
C ASP A 336 3.02 -15.88 -15.26
N ASP A 337 3.91 -16.37 -14.37
CA ASP A 337 3.85 -17.75 -13.83
C ASP A 337 3.11 -17.86 -12.49
N ASP A 338 2.57 -16.74 -12.01
CA ASP A 338 1.72 -16.69 -10.82
C ASP A 338 0.43 -17.50 -10.95
N LYS A 339 0.00 -18.04 -9.82
CA LYS A 339 -1.28 -18.72 -9.67
C LYS A 339 -2.24 -17.89 -8.85
N ARG A 340 -3.47 -17.81 -9.34
CA ARG A 340 -4.52 -16.94 -8.81
C ARG A 340 -5.51 -17.74 -7.99
N PHE A 341 -5.77 -17.34 -6.75
CA PHE A 341 -6.87 -17.87 -5.96
C PHE A 341 -8.17 -17.19 -6.40
N ARG A 342 -9.04 -17.91 -7.10
CA ARG A 342 -10.37 -17.39 -7.50
C ARG A 342 -11.43 -17.61 -6.44
N THR A 343 -11.27 -18.66 -5.65
CA THR A 343 -12.08 -18.98 -4.48
C THR A 343 -11.21 -19.51 -3.36
N LEU A 344 -11.66 -19.37 -2.12
CA LEU A 344 -11.01 -20.00 -0.97
C LEU A 344 -11.50 -21.44 -0.78
N PRO A 345 -12.82 -21.72 -0.71
CA PRO A 345 -13.31 -23.10 -0.75
C PRO A 345 -13.38 -23.62 -2.19
N HIS A 346 -13.08 -24.91 -2.39
CA HIS A 346 -13.35 -25.60 -3.65
C HIS A 346 -14.86 -25.78 -3.84
N THR A 347 -15.48 -24.88 -4.61
CA THR A 347 -16.91 -24.98 -4.91
C THR A 347 -17.21 -25.91 -6.09
N ASP A 348 -16.21 -26.24 -6.91
CA ASP A 348 -16.30 -27.11 -8.08
C ASP A 348 -14.93 -27.66 -8.53
N GLU A 349 -14.92 -28.82 -9.21
CA GLU A 349 -13.74 -29.60 -9.65
C GLU A 349 -12.71 -28.83 -10.52
N ASN A 350 -13.02 -27.60 -10.92
CA ASN A 350 -12.19 -26.74 -11.76
C ASN A 350 -11.70 -25.46 -11.06
N SER A 351 -11.94 -25.28 -9.76
CA SER A 351 -11.46 -24.08 -9.05
C SER A 351 -9.97 -24.16 -8.71
N ASP A 352 -9.21 -23.17 -9.19
CA ASP A 352 -7.87 -22.80 -8.71
C ASP A 352 -7.99 -22.17 -7.31
N GLY A 353 -8.36 -22.99 -6.33
CA GLY A 353 -8.59 -22.59 -4.94
C GLY A 353 -7.46 -23.00 -3.99
N ILE A 354 -7.62 -22.71 -2.70
CA ILE A 354 -6.57 -22.92 -1.69
C ILE A 354 -6.16 -24.40 -1.51
N ASP A 355 -7.05 -25.33 -1.82
CA ASP A 355 -6.79 -26.77 -1.71
C ASP A 355 -5.67 -27.25 -2.64
N ALA A 356 -5.39 -26.51 -3.74
CA ALA A 356 -4.33 -26.82 -4.68
C ALA A 356 -2.92 -26.54 -4.11
N VAL A 357 -2.82 -25.81 -2.99
CA VAL A 357 -1.57 -25.51 -2.28
C VAL A 357 -0.99 -26.77 -1.61
N GLY A 358 -1.82 -27.78 -1.34
CA GLY A 358 -1.42 -28.98 -0.61
C GLY A 358 -1.44 -28.81 0.91
N LEU A 359 -2.30 -27.91 1.42
CA LEU A 359 -2.63 -27.78 2.83
C LEU A 359 -3.53 -28.94 3.29
N ASP A 360 -3.48 -29.28 4.57
CA ASP A 360 -4.50 -30.15 5.15
C ASP A 360 -5.85 -29.42 5.29
N SER A 361 -6.93 -30.15 5.57
CA SER A 361 -8.27 -29.56 5.63
C SER A 361 -8.43 -28.50 6.72
N VAL A 362 -7.71 -28.62 7.84
CA VAL A 362 -7.79 -27.66 8.95
C VAL A 362 -7.02 -26.39 8.61
N GLU A 363 -5.85 -26.53 7.99
CA GLU A 363 -5.05 -25.43 7.47
C GLU A 363 -5.82 -24.64 6.38
N ALA A 364 -6.42 -25.34 5.42
CA ALA A 364 -7.23 -24.76 4.36
C ALA A 364 -8.47 -24.03 4.90
N ASP A 365 -9.19 -24.64 5.85
CA ASP A 365 -10.36 -24.02 6.50
C ASP A 365 -9.97 -22.75 7.28
N ARG A 366 -8.81 -22.77 7.95
CA ARG A 366 -8.30 -21.59 8.68
C ARG A 366 -8.00 -20.45 7.72
N ALA A 367 -7.33 -20.73 6.62
CA ALA A 367 -7.03 -19.71 5.62
C ALA A 367 -8.27 -19.18 4.91
N ALA A 368 -9.26 -20.04 4.62
CA ALA A 368 -10.55 -19.61 4.10
C ALA A 368 -11.36 -18.72 5.06
N GLN A 369 -11.11 -18.82 6.37
CA GLN A 369 -11.72 -17.96 7.39
C GLN A 369 -10.97 -16.64 7.57
N ALA A 370 -9.65 -16.65 7.43
CA ALA A 370 -8.80 -15.49 7.66
C ALA A 370 -8.74 -14.54 6.46
N PHE A 371 -8.83 -15.07 5.23
CA PHE A 371 -8.57 -14.29 4.02
C PHE A 371 -9.83 -14.09 3.14
N GLY A 372 -9.71 -13.15 2.22
CA GLY A 372 -10.49 -13.00 1.00
C GLY A 372 -9.60 -13.21 -0.23
N VAL A 373 -10.15 -13.04 -1.43
CA VAL A 373 -9.41 -13.14 -2.70
C VAL A 373 -9.52 -11.89 -3.57
N ALA A 374 -10.13 -10.84 -3.05
CA ALA A 374 -10.58 -9.70 -3.82
C ALA A 374 -10.45 -8.41 -3.01
N SER A 375 -10.34 -7.30 -3.72
CA SER A 375 -9.77 -6.07 -3.22
C SER A 375 -10.58 -4.86 -3.65
N ASP A 376 -10.60 -3.89 -2.75
CA ASP A 376 -11.31 -2.62 -2.94
C ASP A 376 -10.42 -1.43 -2.58
N TYR A 377 -9.24 -1.63 -2.01
CA TYR A 377 -8.34 -0.57 -1.56
C TYR A 377 -6.96 -0.72 -2.19
N PHE A 378 -6.54 0.30 -2.96
CA PHE A 378 -5.33 0.27 -3.77
C PHE A 378 -4.52 1.55 -3.59
N GLN A 379 -3.22 1.46 -3.84
CA GLN A 379 -2.33 2.61 -3.93
C GLN A 379 -1.71 2.69 -5.32
N ILE A 380 -1.83 3.85 -5.95
CA ILE A 380 -1.27 4.14 -7.26
C ILE A 380 -0.07 5.05 -7.07
N LEU A 381 1.11 4.56 -7.44
CA LEU A 381 2.33 5.35 -7.57
C LEU A 381 2.55 5.64 -9.05
N SER A 382 2.47 6.91 -9.43
CA SER A 382 2.63 7.34 -10.83
C SER A 382 3.72 8.40 -10.93
N THR A 383 4.79 8.10 -11.65
CA THR A 383 5.93 8.99 -11.83
C THR A 383 6.01 9.47 -13.27
N GLY A 384 5.91 10.78 -13.47
CA GLY A 384 6.19 11.43 -14.74
C GLY A 384 7.60 11.99 -14.77
N ILE A 385 8.33 11.72 -15.86
CA ILE A 385 9.72 12.15 -16.02
C ILE A 385 9.83 12.99 -17.30
N VAL A 386 10.38 14.20 -17.20
CA VAL A 386 10.60 15.11 -18.35
C VAL A 386 12.01 15.69 -18.27
N ASN A 387 12.91 15.19 -19.12
CA ASN A 387 14.35 15.39 -18.97
C ASN A 387 14.79 14.97 -17.55
N ASP A 388 15.49 15.84 -16.81
CA ASP A 388 15.96 15.56 -15.45
C ASP A 388 14.92 15.85 -14.35
N VAL A 389 13.68 16.20 -14.71
CA VAL A 389 12.62 16.52 -13.73
C VAL A 389 11.69 15.32 -13.55
N LYS A 390 11.61 14.82 -12.32
CA LYS A 390 10.69 13.75 -11.91
C LYS A 390 9.58 14.33 -11.03
N LYS A 391 8.35 13.88 -11.23
CA LYS A 391 7.20 14.18 -10.38
C LYS A 391 6.45 12.88 -10.09
N THR A 392 6.26 12.57 -8.82
CA THR A 392 5.60 11.35 -8.38
C THR A 392 4.31 11.69 -7.66
N LEU A 393 3.23 11.01 -8.04
CA LEU A 393 1.94 11.08 -7.39
C LEU A 393 1.67 9.76 -6.69
N LYS A 394 1.38 9.82 -5.40
CA LYS A 394 0.96 8.68 -4.59
C LYS A 394 -0.51 8.87 -4.22
N VAL A 395 -1.37 8.02 -4.76
CA VAL A 395 -2.83 8.18 -4.67
C VAL A 395 -3.44 6.90 -4.12
N SER A 396 -4.04 6.97 -2.93
CA SER A 396 -4.77 5.84 -2.37
C SER A 396 -6.23 5.93 -2.77
N VAL A 397 -6.77 4.85 -3.33
CA VAL A 397 -8.12 4.80 -3.90
C VAL A 397 -8.93 3.64 -3.33
N LEU A 398 -10.22 3.89 -3.17
CA LEU A 398 -11.22 2.93 -2.73
C LEU A 398 -12.23 2.69 -3.86
N ARG A 399 -12.36 1.45 -4.29
CA ARG A 399 -13.19 0.99 -5.40
C ARG A 399 -14.48 0.37 -4.87
N SER A 400 -15.62 0.82 -5.39
CA SER A 400 -16.95 0.32 -4.98
C SER A 400 -17.96 0.42 -6.12
N PHE A 401 -19.06 -0.33 -6.06
CA PHE A 401 -20.23 -0.09 -6.90
C PHE A 401 -21.11 1.04 -6.31
N ILE A 402 -21.80 1.79 -7.18
CA ILE A 402 -22.64 2.95 -6.80
C ILE A 402 -23.98 2.50 -6.20
N GLU A 403 -24.57 1.41 -6.71
CA GLU A 403 -25.75 0.79 -6.12
C GLU A 403 -25.34 -0.52 -5.44
N GLN A 404 -25.85 -0.75 -4.23
CA GLN A 404 -26.04 -2.11 -3.73
C GLN A 404 -27.06 -2.75 -4.67
N VAL A 405 -26.60 -3.26 -5.80
CA VAL A 405 -27.41 -4.13 -6.64
C VAL A 405 -27.81 -5.28 -5.71
N ASP A 406 -29.11 -5.43 -5.45
CA ASP A 406 -29.66 -6.59 -4.74
C ASP A 406 -29.30 -7.84 -5.57
N LEU A 407 -28.10 -8.37 -5.33
CA LEU A 407 -27.59 -9.57 -5.94
C LEU A 407 -28.20 -10.77 -5.22
N ASN A 408 -29.52 -10.95 -5.30
CA ASN A 408 -30.15 -12.16 -4.78
C ASN A 408 -31.12 -12.83 -5.76
N GLU A 409 -30.86 -14.15 -5.86
CA GLU A 409 -31.65 -15.21 -6.48
C GLU A 409 -31.70 -15.27 -8.02
N GLY A 410 -30.82 -16.09 -8.61
CA GLY A 410 -30.98 -16.50 -10.00
C GLY A 410 -30.11 -17.70 -10.36
N GLY A 411 -30.75 -18.86 -10.51
CA GLY A 411 -30.14 -20.14 -10.93
C GLY A 411 -29.54 -20.14 -12.34
N PRO A 412 -29.35 -21.31 -12.97
CA PRO A 412 -28.38 -21.55 -14.04
C PRO A 412 -28.65 -20.88 -15.40
N ASP A 413 -29.66 -20.01 -15.51
CA ASP A 413 -30.00 -19.26 -16.73
C ASP A 413 -29.58 -17.78 -16.59
N ARG A 414 -28.27 -17.52 -16.68
CA ARG A 414 -27.65 -16.18 -16.53
C ARG A 414 -27.40 -15.50 -17.89
N ARG A 415 -28.46 -15.05 -18.58
CA ARG A 415 -28.32 -14.19 -19.79
C ARG A 415 -29.08 -12.87 -19.72
N SER A 416 -29.58 -12.49 -18.56
CA SER A 416 -30.38 -11.27 -18.38
C SER A 416 -30.11 -10.67 -17.01
N ARG A 417 -28.90 -10.12 -16.80
CA ARG A 417 -28.57 -9.36 -15.58
C ARG A 417 -28.80 -7.84 -15.73
N PHE A 418 -29.01 -7.35 -16.95
CA PHE A 418 -29.32 -5.94 -17.19
C PHE A 418 -30.60 -5.83 -18.02
N SER A 419 -31.66 -5.26 -17.42
CA SER A 419 -32.79 -4.75 -18.20
C SER A 419 -32.25 -3.62 -19.06
N ARG A 420 -32.27 -3.81 -20.37
CA ARG A 420 -31.67 -2.95 -21.40
C ARG A 420 -32.30 -1.56 -21.55
N ASP A 421 -33.04 -1.10 -20.54
CA ASP A 421 -33.88 0.09 -20.65
C ASP A 421 -33.21 1.36 -20.12
N GLU A 422 -32.24 1.28 -19.19
CA GLU A 422 -31.39 2.40 -18.76
C GLU A 422 -30.00 1.85 -18.36
N GLU A 423 -28.95 2.15 -19.14
CA GLU A 423 -27.57 1.94 -18.68
C GLU A 423 -27.31 2.91 -17.50
N PRO A 424 -26.90 2.44 -16.32
CA PRO A 424 -26.47 3.35 -15.25
C PRO A 424 -25.30 4.19 -15.77
N GLU A 425 -25.39 5.52 -15.69
CA GLU A 425 -24.37 6.44 -16.22
C GLU A 425 -22.97 6.17 -15.62
N GLU A 426 -22.90 5.65 -14.38
CA GLU A 426 -21.69 5.09 -13.77
C GLU A 426 -22.07 3.90 -12.88
N GLN A 427 -21.37 2.76 -13.03
CA GLN A 427 -21.63 1.54 -12.25
C GLN A 427 -20.61 1.34 -11.13
N VAL A 428 -19.34 1.69 -11.38
CA VAL A 428 -18.23 1.60 -10.42
C VAL A 428 -17.74 3.01 -10.10
N GLN A 429 -17.64 3.31 -8.81
CA GLN A 429 -17.06 4.51 -8.24
C GLN A 429 -15.66 4.23 -7.70
N ILE A 430 -14.75 5.16 -7.98
CA ILE A 430 -13.41 5.19 -7.42
C ILE A 430 -13.30 6.45 -6.56
N LEU A 431 -13.13 6.26 -5.26
CA LEU A 431 -12.98 7.33 -4.27
C LEU A 431 -11.51 7.53 -3.96
N THR A 432 -10.99 8.74 -4.19
CA THR A 432 -9.63 9.09 -3.73
C THR A 432 -9.66 9.35 -2.23
N ILE A 433 -8.92 8.55 -1.47
CA ILE A 433 -8.80 8.66 -0.01
C ILE A 433 -7.64 9.58 0.37
N ASN A 434 -6.50 9.40 -0.30
CA ASN A 434 -5.31 10.24 -0.10
C ASN A 434 -4.68 10.62 -1.45
N TYR A 435 -4.07 11.79 -1.51
CA TYR A 435 -3.37 12.33 -2.67
C TYR A 435 -2.11 13.08 -2.21
N GLU A 436 -0.95 12.54 -2.53
CA GLU A 436 0.35 13.11 -2.22
C GLU A 436 1.14 13.39 -3.52
N GLU A 437 1.87 14.50 -3.53
CA GLU A 437 2.74 14.92 -4.64
C GLU A 437 4.16 15.10 -4.12
N GLU A 438 5.11 14.42 -4.76
CA GLU A 438 6.55 14.51 -4.46
C GLU A 438 7.36 14.89 -5.70
N GLY A 439 8.51 15.55 -5.46
CA GLY A 439 9.39 16.13 -6.49
C GLY A 439 8.97 17.51 -6.96
#